data_AF-A0A7V5BQS4-F1
#
_entry.id   AF-A0A7V5BQS4-F1
#
_cell.length_a   1.000
_cell.length_b   1.000
_cell.length_c   1.000
_cell.angle_alpha   90.00
_cell.angle_beta   90.00
_cell.angle_gamma   90.00
#
_symmetry.space_group_name_H-M   'P 1'
#
loop_
_entity.id
_entity.type
_entity.pdbx_description
1 polymer ?
#
loop_
_entity_poly.entity_id
_entity_poly.type
_entity_poly.pdbx_seq_one_letter_code
_entity_poly.pdbx_strand_id
1 'polypeptide(L)'
;MLETLSPPTQTHEYPLELTGLEDPIHTWKRLIAFLGLDDENVIMAMRRTSETLLRDAADFVVGAYDYLASFDETASILGWEQEMDEEHLEERRQFFATWMARAIGVDLSDEFAAYLFRAGILHAGHGPRQIHTPPQWVMGAVSMVQAHFADRILHYGHERELAAVALGGWNKYLMLQNWQMLAGYNAARAVDEGPITVTAKLYGKLQAIAGLEEQTIHAHADDTLADVLRKFFNYHPQLREEFFEVAWRAPEGDVEATWATDFERVYTPRQGPHWRILLNGKEVRYYGGFDQPIHDGDVIAFFPPGR
;
A
#
# COMPACT_ATOMS: atom_id res chain seq x y z
N MET A 1 -30.72 50.18 29.65
CA MET A 1 -29.84 49.92 28.50
C MET A 1 -29.15 48.60 28.75
N LEU A 2 -29.65 47.54 28.13
CA LEU A 2 -28.99 46.24 28.09
C LEU A 2 -28.26 46.21 26.74
N GLU A 3 -26.95 46.43 26.76
CA GLU A 3 -26.11 46.15 25.59
C GLU A 3 -26.03 44.64 25.44
N THR A 4 -26.79 44.12 24.47
CA THR A 4 -26.59 42.79 23.91
C THR A 4 -25.22 42.77 23.23
N LEU A 5 -24.23 42.17 23.91
CA LEU A 5 -22.99 41.73 23.28
C LEU A 5 -23.34 40.61 22.29
N SER A 6 -23.55 40.98 21.03
CA SER A 6 -23.52 40.01 19.94
C SER A 6 -22.08 39.49 19.82
N PRO A 7 -21.83 38.16 19.86
CA PRO A 7 -20.49 37.65 19.63
C PRO A 7 -20.12 37.90 18.16
N PRO A 8 -18.93 38.45 17.88
CA PRO A 8 -18.39 38.46 16.53
C PRO A 8 -17.68 37.14 16.33
N THR A 9 -18.21 36.26 15.49
CA THR A 9 -17.39 35.16 14.95
C THR A 9 -17.90 34.82 13.57
N GLN A 10 -17.43 35.55 12.56
CA GLN A 10 -17.12 34.88 11.30
C GLN A 10 -16.02 33.88 11.64
N THR A 11 -16.39 32.61 11.84
CA THR A 11 -15.43 31.52 11.93
C THR A 11 -14.77 31.41 10.57
N HIS A 12 -13.55 31.93 10.44
CA HIS A 12 -12.71 31.70 9.27
C HIS A 12 -12.46 30.19 9.19
N GLU A 13 -12.93 29.56 8.12
CA GLU A 13 -12.65 28.16 7.83
C GLU A 13 -11.38 28.08 6.98
N TYR A 14 -10.46 27.24 7.41
CA TYR A 14 -9.26 26.94 6.65
C TYR A 14 -9.57 25.88 5.59
N PRO A 15 -9.02 26.02 4.36
CA PRO A 15 -9.14 24.97 3.36
C PRO A 15 -8.48 23.69 3.88
N LEU A 16 -9.19 22.57 3.75
CA LEU A 16 -8.72 21.24 4.14
C LEU A 16 -8.47 20.46 2.86
N GLU A 17 -7.24 20.55 2.36
CA GLU A 17 -6.88 20.01 1.06
C GLU A 17 -5.58 19.23 1.21
N LEU A 18 -5.59 17.99 0.71
CA LEU A 18 -4.44 17.10 0.75
C LEU A 18 -4.07 16.70 -0.68
N THR A 19 -2.78 16.68 -0.97
CA THR A 19 -2.22 16.20 -2.25
C THR A 19 -1.20 15.09 -1.99
N GLY A 20 -0.72 14.43 -3.04
CA GLY A 20 0.30 13.38 -2.91
C GLY A 20 -0.21 12.07 -2.28
N LEU A 21 -1.51 11.81 -2.32
CA LEU A 21 -2.05 10.49 -1.94
C LEU A 21 -1.92 9.50 -3.11
N GLU A 22 -1.13 8.45 -2.92
CA GLU A 22 -0.86 7.43 -3.93
C GLU A 22 -1.95 6.37 -3.95
N ASP A 23 -2.64 6.16 -5.07
CA ASP A 23 -3.71 5.16 -5.19
C ASP A 23 -3.18 3.82 -5.73
N PRO A 24 -2.84 2.85 -4.86
CA PRO A 24 -2.23 1.59 -5.29
C PRO A 24 -3.14 0.78 -6.22
N ILE A 25 -4.45 0.71 -5.95
CA ILE A 25 -5.38 -0.09 -6.75
C ILE A 25 -5.60 0.56 -8.12
N HIS A 26 -5.74 1.89 -8.17
CA HIS A 26 -5.82 2.58 -9.46
C HIS A 26 -4.53 2.41 -10.27
N THR A 27 -3.37 2.53 -9.63
CA THR A 27 -2.08 2.36 -10.30
C THR A 27 -1.87 0.92 -10.78
N TRP A 28 -2.25 -0.07 -9.98
CA TRP A 28 -2.28 -1.49 -10.38
C TRP A 28 -3.02 -1.69 -11.71
N LYS A 29 -4.25 -1.18 -11.82
CA LYS A 29 -5.05 -1.27 -13.06
C LYS A 29 -4.35 -0.60 -14.25
N ARG A 30 -3.74 0.56 -14.03
CA ARG A 30 -2.99 1.27 -15.08
C ARG A 30 -1.76 0.49 -15.52
N LEU A 31 -1.05 -0.13 -14.58
CA LEU A 31 0.14 -0.93 -14.89
C LEU A 31 -0.23 -2.25 -15.59
N ILE A 32 -1.37 -2.87 -15.28
CA ILE A 32 -1.89 -4.00 -16.06
C ILE A 32 -1.99 -3.63 -17.54
N ALA A 33 -2.67 -2.52 -17.85
CA ALA A 33 -2.82 -2.05 -19.23
C ALA A 33 -1.48 -1.65 -19.86
N PHE A 34 -0.63 -0.93 -19.13
CA PHE A 34 0.69 -0.52 -19.62
C PHE A 34 1.60 -1.72 -19.96
N LEU A 35 1.52 -2.80 -19.18
CA LEU A 35 2.31 -4.01 -19.40
C LEU A 35 1.70 -4.92 -20.48
N GLY A 36 0.48 -4.63 -20.96
CA GLY A 36 -0.27 -5.49 -21.87
C GLY A 36 -0.70 -6.81 -21.21
N LEU A 37 -1.00 -6.76 -19.91
CA LEU A 37 -1.56 -7.89 -19.15
C LEU A 37 -3.09 -7.97 -19.28
N ASP A 38 -3.70 -7.06 -20.05
CA ASP A 38 -5.09 -7.10 -20.51
C ASP A 38 -5.24 -7.72 -21.91
N ASP A 39 -4.13 -8.05 -22.58
CA ASP A 39 -4.13 -8.74 -23.87
C ASP A 39 -4.57 -10.22 -23.70
N GLU A 40 -5.62 -10.60 -24.41
CA GLU A 40 -6.20 -11.94 -24.34
C GLU A 40 -5.19 -13.04 -24.73
N ASN A 41 -4.32 -12.81 -25.71
CA ASN A 41 -3.30 -13.79 -26.12
C ASN A 41 -2.26 -14.01 -25.02
N VAL A 42 -1.85 -12.93 -24.33
CA VAL A 42 -0.90 -13.01 -23.21
C VAL A 42 -1.53 -13.79 -22.05
N ILE A 43 -2.76 -13.45 -21.66
CA ILE A 43 -3.48 -14.12 -20.58
C ILE A 43 -3.73 -15.60 -20.90
N MET A 44 -4.14 -15.90 -22.14
CA MET A 44 -4.36 -17.27 -22.56
C MET A 44 -3.06 -18.08 -22.59
N ALA A 45 -1.93 -17.48 -23.02
CA ALA A 45 -0.63 -18.14 -22.97
C ALA A 45 -0.21 -18.48 -21.54
N MET A 46 -0.34 -17.53 -20.61
CA MET A 46 -0.06 -17.75 -19.18
C MET A 46 -0.93 -18.89 -18.64
N ARG A 47 -2.25 -18.82 -18.85
CA ARG A 47 -3.21 -19.85 -18.38
C ARG A 47 -2.93 -21.24 -18.93
N ARG A 48 -2.53 -21.35 -20.20
CA ARG A 48 -2.15 -22.64 -20.82
C ARG A 48 -0.91 -23.27 -20.21
N THR A 49 -0.09 -22.47 -19.52
CA THR A 49 1.08 -22.96 -18.78
C THR A 49 0.82 -23.14 -17.27
N SER A 50 -0.28 -22.64 -16.72
CA SER A 50 -0.59 -22.69 -15.29
C SER A 50 -0.61 -24.11 -14.71
N GLU A 51 -1.19 -25.09 -15.40
CA GLU A 51 -1.20 -26.49 -14.92
C GLU A 51 0.22 -27.03 -14.76
N THR A 52 1.12 -26.69 -15.69
CA THR A 52 2.53 -27.08 -15.62
C THR A 52 3.21 -26.49 -14.39
N LEU A 53 2.92 -25.22 -14.08
CA LEU A 53 3.49 -24.54 -12.92
C LEU A 53 2.94 -25.09 -11.60
N LEU A 54 1.67 -25.51 -11.57
CA LEU A 54 1.05 -26.07 -10.36
C LEU A 54 1.65 -27.42 -9.94
N ARG A 55 2.14 -28.24 -10.89
CA ARG A 55 2.61 -29.61 -10.61
C ARG A 55 3.70 -29.68 -9.55
N ASP A 56 4.64 -28.74 -9.61
CA ASP A 56 5.82 -28.73 -8.73
C ASP A 56 5.79 -27.56 -7.72
N ALA A 57 4.68 -26.83 -7.64
CA ALA A 57 4.60 -25.59 -6.84
C ALA A 57 4.82 -25.84 -5.34
N ALA A 58 4.31 -26.95 -4.79
CA ALA A 58 4.49 -27.31 -3.40
C ALA A 58 5.96 -27.60 -3.07
N ASP A 59 6.61 -28.42 -3.91
CA ASP A 59 8.03 -28.76 -3.76
C ASP A 59 8.92 -27.52 -3.90
N PHE A 60 8.58 -26.62 -4.83
CA PHE A 60 9.27 -25.34 -4.96
C PHE A 60 9.15 -24.48 -3.70
N VAL A 61 7.96 -24.36 -3.11
CA VAL A 61 7.76 -23.57 -1.88
C VAL A 61 8.59 -24.13 -0.72
N VAL A 62 8.66 -25.46 -0.59
CA VAL A 62 9.52 -26.13 0.40
C VAL A 62 10.99 -25.77 0.15
N GLY A 63 11.49 -26.02 -1.06
CA GLY A 63 12.89 -25.79 -1.41
C GLY A 63 13.30 -24.32 -1.40
N ALA A 64 12.36 -23.39 -1.61
CA ALA A 64 12.63 -21.96 -1.54
C ALA A 64 13.02 -21.53 -0.12
N TYR A 65 12.35 -22.05 0.93
CA TYR A 65 12.74 -21.75 2.31
C TYR A 65 14.05 -22.41 2.72
N ASP A 66 14.33 -23.62 2.22
CA ASP A 66 15.62 -24.27 2.44
C ASP A 66 16.75 -23.42 1.82
N TYR A 67 16.53 -22.87 0.63
CA TYR A 67 17.47 -21.95 -0.02
C TYR A 67 17.64 -20.64 0.76
N LEU A 68 16.55 -20.02 1.23
CA LEU A 68 16.63 -18.80 2.04
C LEU A 68 17.35 -19.06 3.38
N ALA A 69 17.17 -20.22 4.00
CA ALA A 69 17.90 -20.59 5.21
C ALA A 69 19.40 -20.82 4.96
N SER A 70 19.82 -21.07 3.73
CA SER A 70 21.23 -21.30 3.37
C SER A 70 22.06 -20.02 3.23
N PHE A 71 21.43 -18.85 3.26
CA PHE A 71 22.10 -17.54 3.21
C PHE A 71 22.01 -16.85 4.58
N ASP A 72 23.15 -16.42 5.12
CA ASP A 72 23.25 -15.87 6.48
C ASP A 72 22.29 -14.68 6.71
N GLU A 73 22.17 -13.77 5.75
CA GLU A 73 21.31 -12.59 5.89
C GLU A 73 19.82 -12.95 5.95
N THR A 74 19.38 -13.88 5.09
CA THR A 74 17.97 -14.30 5.06
C THR A 74 17.64 -15.24 6.20
N ALA A 75 18.57 -16.10 6.62
CA ALA A 75 18.45 -16.89 7.84
C ALA A 75 18.29 -15.98 9.07
N SER A 76 19.06 -14.89 9.15
CA SER A 76 18.97 -13.95 10.27
C SER A 76 17.66 -13.16 10.31
N ILE A 77 17.17 -12.72 9.15
CA ILE A 77 15.83 -12.10 9.06
C ILE A 77 14.74 -13.06 9.56
N LEU A 78 14.89 -14.35 9.28
CA LEU A 78 13.93 -15.39 9.65
C LEU A 78 14.12 -15.90 11.09
N GLY A 79 15.24 -15.57 11.74
CA GLY A 79 15.60 -16.08 13.07
C GLY A 79 16.02 -17.55 13.06
N TRP A 80 16.60 -18.03 11.95
CA TRP A 80 16.95 -19.43 11.72
C TRP A 80 18.46 -19.68 11.67
N GLU A 81 19.27 -18.80 12.27
CA GLU A 81 20.74 -18.93 12.25
C GLU A 81 21.26 -20.18 12.96
N GLN A 82 20.49 -20.71 13.92
CA GLN A 82 20.85 -21.89 14.71
C GLN A 82 19.93 -23.08 14.42
N GLU A 83 18.62 -22.84 14.46
CA GLU A 83 17.60 -23.86 14.24
C GLU A 83 16.37 -23.20 13.57
N MET A 84 15.72 -23.92 12.66
CA MET A 84 14.50 -23.46 12.05
C MET A 84 13.32 -23.69 13.00
N ASP A 85 12.61 -22.62 13.34
CA ASP A 85 11.32 -22.71 14.03
C ASP A 85 10.29 -23.36 13.09
N GLU A 86 9.89 -24.60 13.38
CA GLU A 86 8.96 -25.37 12.53
C GLU A 86 7.58 -24.73 12.42
N GLU A 87 7.06 -24.11 13.48
CA GLU A 87 5.75 -23.44 13.46
C GLU A 87 5.83 -22.21 12.56
N HIS A 88 6.88 -21.41 12.72
CA HIS A 88 7.12 -20.25 11.86
C HIS A 88 7.36 -20.64 10.40
N LEU A 89 8.10 -21.72 10.14
CA LEU A 89 8.32 -22.23 8.79
C LEU A 89 7.01 -22.65 8.11
N GLU A 90 6.14 -23.37 8.83
CA GLU A 90 4.84 -23.79 8.31
C GLU A 90 3.93 -22.59 8.00
N GLU A 91 3.85 -21.61 8.91
CA GLU A 91 3.14 -20.35 8.65
C GLU A 91 3.61 -19.70 7.35
N ARG A 92 4.93 -19.59 7.19
CA ARG A 92 5.57 -18.95 6.03
C ARG A 92 5.30 -19.73 4.73
N ARG A 93 5.40 -21.06 4.76
CA ARG A 93 5.05 -21.93 3.63
C ARG A 93 3.58 -21.80 3.25
N GLN A 94 2.67 -21.71 4.22
CA GLN A 94 1.25 -21.50 3.95
C GLN A 94 0.98 -20.16 3.26
N PHE A 95 1.60 -19.07 3.71
CA PHE A 95 1.48 -17.76 3.05
C PHE A 95 2.02 -17.80 1.62
N PHE A 96 3.20 -18.39 1.42
CA PHE A 96 3.84 -18.47 0.11
C PHE A 96 3.06 -19.36 -0.85
N ALA A 97 2.58 -20.53 -0.40
CA ALA A 97 1.73 -21.41 -1.19
C ALA A 97 0.41 -20.73 -1.59
N THR A 98 -0.21 -19.97 -0.68
CA THR A 98 -1.42 -19.20 -0.97
C THR A 98 -1.16 -18.15 -2.06
N TRP A 99 -0.08 -17.36 -1.91
CA TRP A 99 0.32 -16.40 -2.93
C TRP A 99 0.61 -17.08 -4.28
N MET A 100 1.35 -18.18 -4.28
CA MET A 100 1.73 -18.93 -5.48
C MET A 100 0.49 -19.44 -6.22
N ALA A 101 -0.48 -20.00 -5.50
CA ALA A 101 -1.73 -20.48 -6.10
C ALA A 101 -2.52 -19.34 -6.77
N ARG A 102 -2.64 -18.19 -6.10
CA ARG A 102 -3.30 -17.00 -6.66
C ARG A 102 -2.55 -16.44 -7.87
N ALA A 103 -1.22 -16.36 -7.78
CA ALA A 103 -0.37 -15.90 -8.88
C ALA A 103 -0.49 -16.83 -10.10
N ILE A 104 -0.39 -18.15 -9.93
CA ILE A 104 -0.55 -19.10 -11.04
C ILE A 104 -1.97 -19.07 -11.62
N GLY A 105 -2.96 -18.71 -10.82
CA GLY A 105 -4.34 -18.41 -11.25
C GLY A 105 -4.49 -17.13 -12.08
N VAL A 106 -3.42 -16.33 -12.24
CA VAL A 106 -3.41 -15.03 -12.93
C VAL A 106 -4.45 -14.07 -12.32
N ASP A 107 -4.44 -13.97 -10.99
CA ASP A 107 -5.32 -13.07 -10.27
C ASP A 107 -4.91 -11.61 -10.51
N LEU A 108 -5.78 -10.83 -11.16
CA LEU A 108 -5.59 -9.41 -11.47
C LEU A 108 -6.57 -8.52 -10.69
N SER A 109 -7.29 -9.07 -9.72
CA SER A 109 -8.34 -8.37 -8.99
C SER A 109 -7.83 -7.27 -8.06
N ASP A 110 -8.72 -6.32 -7.74
CA ASP A 110 -8.45 -5.26 -6.76
C ASP A 110 -8.13 -5.82 -5.38
N GLU A 111 -8.75 -6.94 -5.01
CA GLU A 111 -8.48 -7.60 -3.74
C GLU A 111 -7.07 -8.21 -3.73
N PHE A 112 -6.60 -8.81 -4.84
CA PHE A 112 -5.22 -9.27 -4.89
C PHE A 112 -4.21 -8.13 -4.85
N ALA A 113 -4.51 -6.99 -5.49
CA ALA A 113 -3.68 -5.78 -5.39
C ALA A 113 -3.58 -5.30 -3.93
N ALA A 114 -4.70 -5.26 -3.21
CA ALA A 114 -4.74 -4.90 -1.79
C ALA A 114 -3.99 -5.93 -0.91
N TYR A 115 -4.12 -7.22 -1.20
CA TYR A 115 -3.38 -8.30 -0.55
C TYR A 115 -1.86 -8.13 -0.70
N LEU A 116 -1.38 -7.84 -1.92
CA LEU A 116 0.05 -7.61 -2.19
C LEU A 116 0.57 -6.33 -1.53
N PHE A 117 -0.21 -5.25 -1.56
CA PHE A 117 0.13 -4.03 -0.83
C PHE A 117 0.32 -4.31 0.66
N ARG A 118 -0.62 -5.07 1.26
CA ARG A 118 -0.52 -5.49 2.66
C ARG A 118 0.68 -6.40 2.89
N ALA A 119 0.99 -7.32 1.98
CA ALA A 119 2.21 -8.13 2.08
C ALA A 119 3.46 -7.24 2.13
N GLY A 120 3.53 -6.17 1.33
CA GLY A 120 4.58 -5.16 1.40
C GLY A 120 4.74 -4.51 2.77
N ILE A 121 3.63 -4.08 3.38
CA ILE A 121 3.59 -3.54 4.75
C ILE A 121 4.15 -4.54 5.76
N LEU A 122 3.76 -5.82 5.65
CA LEU A 122 4.23 -6.86 6.57
C LEU A 122 5.74 -7.09 6.46
N HIS A 123 6.30 -7.08 5.24
CA HIS A 123 7.74 -7.18 5.02
C HIS A 123 8.50 -5.94 5.51
N ALA A 124 7.86 -4.77 5.58
CA ALA A 124 8.45 -3.58 6.17
C ALA A 124 8.57 -3.63 7.71
N GLY A 125 8.10 -4.70 8.36
CA GLY A 125 8.17 -4.87 9.80
C GLY A 125 6.84 -4.63 10.52
N HIS A 126 5.76 -4.31 9.82
CA HIS A 126 4.48 -3.96 10.48
C HIS A 126 3.58 -5.20 10.71
N GLY A 127 4.16 -6.41 10.70
CA GLY A 127 3.47 -7.66 11.03
C GLY A 127 3.55 -8.03 12.50
N PRO A 128 2.85 -9.10 12.95
CA PRO A 128 2.80 -9.51 14.35
C PRO A 128 4.18 -9.79 14.97
N ARG A 129 5.09 -10.40 14.18
CA ARG A 129 6.47 -10.71 14.62
C ARG A 129 7.45 -9.53 14.46
N GLN A 130 6.99 -8.40 13.91
CA GLN A 130 7.81 -7.19 13.68
C GLN A 130 9.12 -7.44 12.93
N ILE A 131 9.13 -8.43 12.02
CA ILE A 131 10.32 -8.79 11.23
C ILE A 131 10.40 -7.87 10.01
N HIS A 132 11.48 -7.09 9.95
CA HIS A 132 11.82 -6.29 8.78
C HIS A 132 12.62 -7.13 7.77
N THR A 133 12.11 -7.24 6.55
CA THR A 133 12.80 -7.86 5.42
C THR A 133 13.15 -6.79 4.39
N PRO A 134 14.44 -6.48 4.19
CA PRO A 134 14.88 -5.55 3.16
C PRO A 134 14.35 -5.93 1.77
N PRO A 135 13.95 -4.93 0.95
CA PRO A 135 13.16 -5.17 -0.26
C PRO A 135 13.94 -5.94 -1.32
N GLN A 136 15.28 -5.86 -1.33
CA GLN A 136 16.12 -6.62 -2.25
C GLN A 136 15.98 -8.14 -2.08
N TRP A 137 15.72 -8.62 -0.86
CA TRP A 137 15.52 -10.05 -0.60
C TRP A 137 14.16 -10.53 -1.08
N VAL A 138 13.12 -9.69 -0.93
CA VAL A 138 11.78 -9.96 -1.49
C VAL A 138 11.85 -10.01 -3.02
N MET A 139 12.50 -9.02 -3.66
CA MET A 139 12.71 -9.00 -5.10
C MET A 139 13.49 -10.23 -5.60
N GLY A 140 14.55 -10.62 -4.88
CA GLY A 140 15.32 -11.84 -5.16
C GLY A 140 14.48 -13.11 -5.10
N ALA A 141 13.64 -13.25 -4.07
CA ALA A 141 12.74 -14.39 -3.93
C ALA A 141 11.73 -14.48 -5.09
N VAL A 142 11.16 -13.36 -5.54
CA VAL A 142 10.28 -13.35 -6.73
C VAL A 142 11.05 -13.69 -8.01
N SER A 143 12.33 -13.30 -8.11
CA SER A 143 13.18 -13.72 -9.24
C SER A 143 13.43 -15.23 -9.24
N MET A 144 13.55 -15.88 -8.08
CA MET A 144 13.61 -17.35 -8.00
C MET A 144 12.34 -18.00 -8.53
N VAL A 145 11.17 -17.45 -8.22
CA VAL A 145 9.88 -17.91 -8.76
C VAL A 145 9.85 -17.78 -10.28
N GLN A 146 10.30 -16.63 -10.80
CA GLN A 146 10.38 -16.40 -12.24
C GLN A 146 11.30 -17.41 -12.94
N ALA A 147 12.47 -17.68 -12.36
CA ALA A 147 13.41 -18.65 -12.90
C ALA A 147 12.81 -20.07 -12.88
N HIS A 148 12.13 -20.43 -11.79
CA HIS A 148 11.41 -21.69 -11.69
C HIS A 148 10.32 -21.81 -12.75
N PHE A 149 9.50 -20.77 -12.95
CA PHE A 149 8.47 -20.78 -14.00
C PHE A 149 9.08 -20.97 -15.38
N ALA A 150 10.21 -20.30 -15.65
CA ALA A 150 10.90 -20.45 -16.92
C ALA A 150 11.41 -21.86 -17.16
N ASP A 151 12.08 -22.44 -16.15
CA ASP A 151 12.56 -23.81 -16.20
C ASP A 151 11.43 -24.82 -16.43
N ARG A 152 10.33 -24.71 -15.68
CA ARG A 152 9.18 -25.63 -15.81
C ARG A 152 8.51 -25.53 -17.19
N ILE A 153 8.25 -24.31 -17.68
CA ILE A 153 7.61 -24.13 -19.00
C ILE A 153 8.48 -24.73 -20.11
N LEU A 154 9.79 -24.55 -20.04
CA LEU A 154 10.72 -25.13 -21.02
C LEU A 154 10.84 -26.65 -20.88
N HIS A 155 10.91 -27.17 -19.64
CA HIS A 155 11.06 -28.58 -19.35
C HIS A 155 9.89 -29.42 -19.89
N TYR A 156 8.66 -28.95 -19.71
CA TYR A 156 7.46 -29.68 -20.17
C TYR A 156 7.15 -29.52 -21.67
N GLY A 157 8.04 -28.87 -22.43
CA GLY A 157 8.06 -28.97 -23.90
C GLY A 157 6.89 -28.27 -24.60
N HIS A 158 6.41 -27.14 -24.06
CA HIS A 158 5.41 -26.31 -24.74
C HIS A 158 5.91 -25.82 -26.11
N GLU A 159 4.96 -25.53 -27.02
CA GLU A 159 5.26 -24.90 -28.32
C GLU A 159 6.08 -23.61 -28.11
N ARG A 160 7.08 -23.36 -28.96
CA ARG A 160 8.07 -22.29 -28.74
C ARG A 160 7.42 -20.92 -28.65
N GLU A 161 6.47 -20.65 -29.54
CA GLU A 161 5.72 -19.41 -29.62
C GLU A 161 4.86 -19.21 -28.36
N LEU A 162 4.16 -20.27 -27.93
CA LEU A 162 3.39 -20.25 -26.68
C LEU A 162 4.30 -19.99 -25.47
N ALA A 163 5.41 -20.71 -25.36
CA ALA A 163 6.37 -20.57 -24.27
C ALA A 163 6.94 -19.15 -24.23
N ALA A 164 7.34 -18.58 -25.36
CA ALA A 164 7.87 -17.22 -25.42
C ALA A 164 6.85 -16.17 -24.93
N VAL A 165 5.59 -16.27 -25.37
CA VAL A 165 4.52 -15.35 -24.94
C VAL A 165 4.22 -15.53 -23.45
N ALA A 166 4.11 -16.78 -22.98
CA ALA A 166 3.84 -17.09 -21.57
C ALA A 166 4.96 -16.56 -20.66
N LEU A 167 6.24 -16.79 -21.00
CA LEU A 167 7.38 -16.29 -20.23
C LEU A 167 7.40 -14.76 -20.15
N GLY A 168 7.10 -14.09 -21.26
CA GLY A 168 6.95 -12.63 -21.27
C GLY A 168 5.82 -12.16 -20.35
N GLY A 169 4.67 -12.83 -20.38
CA GLY A 169 3.52 -12.55 -19.51
C GLY A 169 3.85 -12.77 -18.02
N TRP A 170 4.40 -13.92 -17.66
CA TRP A 170 4.80 -14.24 -16.29
C TRP A 170 5.83 -13.27 -15.74
N ASN A 171 6.85 -12.91 -16.52
CA ASN A 171 7.85 -11.90 -16.12
C ASN A 171 7.17 -10.55 -15.79
N LYS A 172 6.33 -10.04 -16.70
CA LYS A 172 5.62 -8.77 -16.49
C LYS A 172 4.70 -8.82 -15.29
N TYR A 173 3.97 -9.93 -15.11
CA TYR A 173 3.05 -10.11 -14.01
C TYR A 173 3.76 -10.18 -12.66
N LEU A 174 4.85 -10.92 -12.53
CA LEU A 174 5.64 -10.97 -11.30
C LEU A 174 6.30 -9.61 -10.99
N MET A 175 6.72 -8.86 -12.00
CA MET A 175 7.21 -7.48 -11.80
C MET A 175 6.12 -6.52 -11.33
N LEU A 176 4.90 -6.65 -11.86
CA LEU A 176 3.73 -5.90 -11.38
C LEU A 176 3.47 -6.18 -9.89
N GLN A 177 3.56 -7.45 -9.47
CA GLN A 177 3.41 -7.82 -8.05
C GLN A 177 4.52 -7.24 -7.17
N ASN A 178 5.79 -7.29 -7.63
CA ASN A 178 6.91 -6.66 -6.93
C ASN A 178 6.69 -5.17 -6.72
N TRP A 179 6.21 -4.46 -7.75
CA TRP A 179 5.88 -3.04 -7.63
C TRP A 179 4.79 -2.81 -6.57
N GLN A 180 3.73 -3.61 -6.57
CA GLN A 180 2.61 -3.48 -5.63
C GLN A 180 3.04 -3.73 -4.18
N MET A 181 3.90 -4.72 -3.95
CA MET A 181 4.50 -4.98 -2.64
C MET A 181 5.46 -3.86 -2.24
N LEU A 182 6.27 -3.35 -3.17
CA LEU A 182 7.19 -2.24 -2.89
C LEU A 182 6.44 -0.95 -2.51
N ALA A 183 5.30 -0.67 -3.16
CA ALA A 183 4.45 0.46 -2.79
C ALA A 183 3.97 0.35 -1.34
N GLY A 184 3.50 -0.84 -0.92
CA GLY A 184 3.10 -1.09 0.47
C GLY A 184 4.27 -1.00 1.46
N TYR A 185 5.43 -1.53 1.07
CA TYR A 185 6.65 -1.44 1.85
C TYR A 185 7.06 0.02 2.09
N ASN A 186 7.08 0.84 1.04
CA ASN A 186 7.45 2.26 1.13
C ASN A 186 6.46 3.06 1.99
N ALA A 187 5.15 2.79 1.85
CA ALA A 187 4.14 3.43 2.69
C ALA A 187 4.34 3.13 4.18
N ALA A 188 4.71 1.89 4.53
CA ALA A 188 5.04 1.50 5.91
C ALA A 188 6.31 2.21 6.40
N ARG A 189 7.40 2.21 5.61
CA ARG A 189 8.64 2.90 5.98
C ARG A 189 8.45 4.40 6.17
N ALA A 190 7.58 5.04 5.36
CA ALA A 190 7.27 6.45 5.50
C ALA A 190 6.56 6.78 6.82
N VAL A 191 5.74 5.86 7.36
CA VAL A 191 5.11 6.03 8.69
C VAL A 191 6.12 5.94 9.83
N ASP A 192 7.24 5.25 9.62
CA ASP A 192 8.34 5.12 10.61
C ASP A 192 9.39 6.24 10.51
N GLU A 193 9.29 7.11 9.50
CA GLU A 193 10.32 8.10 9.22
C GLU A 193 10.13 9.40 10.02
N GLY A 194 11.09 9.70 10.88
CA GLY A 194 11.18 10.96 11.61
C GLY A 194 11.46 10.79 13.10
N PRO A 195 12.04 11.80 13.77
CA PRO A 195 12.39 11.71 15.19
C PRO A 195 11.23 11.98 16.17
N ILE A 196 10.13 12.59 15.72
CA ILE A 196 8.99 12.92 16.59
C ILE A 196 7.81 11.99 16.32
N THR A 197 6.99 11.76 17.35
CA THR A 197 5.90 10.80 17.31
C THR A 197 4.54 11.49 17.41
N VAL A 198 3.64 11.14 16.50
CA VAL A 198 2.24 11.61 16.47
C VAL A 198 1.31 10.41 16.52
N THR A 199 0.23 10.50 17.31
CA THR A 199 -0.76 9.43 17.43
C THR A 199 -2.01 9.75 16.62
N ALA A 200 -2.35 8.89 15.66
CA ALA A 200 -3.61 8.94 14.90
C ALA A 200 -4.65 8.01 15.55
N LYS A 201 -5.72 8.58 16.13
CA LYS A 201 -6.83 7.86 16.77
C LYS A 201 -8.04 7.76 15.86
N LEU A 202 -8.54 6.55 15.67
CA LEU A 202 -9.67 6.24 14.81
C LEU A 202 -10.91 5.91 15.63
N TYR A 203 -12.06 6.43 15.18
CA TYR A 203 -13.35 6.17 15.81
C TYR A 203 -14.37 5.68 14.79
N GLY A 204 -15.32 4.87 15.27
CA GLY A 204 -16.48 4.45 14.50
C GLY A 204 -16.10 3.67 13.24
N LYS A 205 -16.56 4.14 12.07
CA LYS A 205 -16.40 3.40 10.81
C LYS A 205 -14.94 3.27 10.36
N LEU A 206 -14.08 4.29 10.59
CA LEU A 206 -12.66 4.19 10.23
C LEU A 206 -11.93 3.14 11.07
N GLN A 207 -12.22 3.08 12.37
CA GLN A 207 -11.68 2.05 13.27
C GLN A 207 -12.06 0.65 12.76
N ALA A 208 -13.32 0.45 12.38
CA ALA A 208 -13.81 -0.83 11.85
C ALA A 208 -13.14 -1.22 10.51
N ILE A 209 -12.92 -0.27 9.60
CA ILE A 209 -12.26 -0.53 8.31
C ILE A 209 -10.75 -0.76 8.49
N ALA A 210 -10.09 0.01 9.35
CA ALA A 210 -8.65 -0.11 9.58
C ALA A 210 -8.28 -1.33 10.44
N GLY A 211 -9.22 -1.81 11.28
CA GLY A 211 -8.98 -2.90 12.22
C GLY A 211 -8.07 -2.50 13.39
N LEU A 212 -7.97 -1.20 13.69
CA LEU A 212 -7.12 -0.66 14.76
C LEU A 212 -7.74 0.61 15.38
N GLU A 213 -7.45 0.84 16.66
CA GLU A 213 -7.90 2.01 17.42
C GLU A 213 -6.99 3.22 17.25
N GLU A 214 -5.69 2.99 17.22
CA GLU A 214 -4.70 4.03 17.05
C GLU A 214 -3.49 3.54 16.28
N GLN A 215 -2.87 4.46 15.54
CA GLN A 215 -1.64 4.24 14.77
C GLN A 215 -0.63 5.30 15.18
N THR A 216 0.58 4.86 15.48
CA THR A 216 1.72 5.75 15.70
C THR A 216 2.32 6.13 14.35
N ILE A 217 2.61 7.42 14.15
CA ILE A 217 3.22 7.97 12.93
C ILE A 217 4.41 8.83 13.34
N HIS A 218 5.53 8.63 12.68
CA HIS A 218 6.73 9.43 12.84
C HIS A 218 6.78 10.57 11.82
N ALA A 219 7.36 11.68 12.26
CA ALA A 219 7.45 12.89 11.47
C ALA A 219 8.71 13.71 11.81
N HIS A 220 9.00 14.72 11.00
CA HIS A 220 10.08 15.69 11.20
C HIS A 220 9.55 16.97 11.84
N ALA A 221 10.44 17.76 12.43
CA ALA A 221 10.06 18.97 13.18
C ALA A 221 9.47 20.08 12.29
N ASP A 222 9.72 20.03 10.99
CA ASP A 222 9.20 20.91 9.96
C ASP A 222 7.99 20.34 9.20
N ASP A 223 7.58 19.10 9.52
CA ASP A 223 6.37 18.50 8.95
C ASP A 223 5.12 19.26 9.44
N THR A 224 4.12 19.30 8.57
CA THR A 224 2.79 19.82 8.86
C THR A 224 1.81 18.69 9.17
N LEU A 225 0.60 19.03 9.62
CA LEU A 225 -0.49 18.08 9.73
C LEU A 225 -0.79 17.41 8.38
N ALA A 226 -0.68 18.13 7.26
CA ALA A 226 -0.84 17.57 5.92
C ALA A 226 0.14 16.41 5.67
N ASP A 227 1.40 16.55 6.08
CA ASP A 227 2.43 15.55 5.86
C ASP A 227 2.16 14.27 6.67
N VAL A 228 1.75 14.41 7.92
CA VAL A 228 1.33 13.28 8.77
C VAL A 228 0.08 12.59 8.21
N LEU A 229 -0.91 13.37 7.77
CA LEU A 229 -2.12 12.82 7.15
C LEU A 229 -1.79 12.09 5.84
N ARG A 230 -0.85 12.60 5.03
CA ARG A 230 -0.38 11.95 3.81
C ARG A 230 0.22 10.59 4.11
N LYS A 231 1.13 10.50 5.09
CA LYS A 231 1.68 9.22 5.58
C LYS A 231 0.58 8.26 6.02
N PHE A 232 -0.35 8.73 6.87
CA PHE A 232 -1.47 7.93 7.37
C PHE A 232 -2.35 7.35 6.25
N PHE A 233 -2.80 8.19 5.32
CA PHE A 233 -3.67 7.75 4.23
C PHE A 233 -2.94 6.98 3.13
N ASN A 234 -1.63 7.18 2.96
CA ASN A 234 -0.80 6.32 2.11
C ASN A 234 -0.63 4.91 2.70
N TYR A 235 -0.53 4.81 4.01
CA TYR A 235 -0.51 3.53 4.72
C TYR A 235 -1.90 2.84 4.77
N HIS A 236 -2.98 3.63 4.81
CA HIS A 236 -4.37 3.15 4.80
C HIS A 236 -5.18 3.66 3.59
N PRO A 237 -4.85 3.22 2.35
CA PRO A 237 -5.53 3.70 1.15
C PRO A 237 -7.04 3.45 1.16
N GLN A 238 -7.49 2.36 1.79
CA GLN A 238 -8.91 1.99 1.90
C GLN A 238 -9.76 2.99 2.69
N LEU A 239 -9.15 3.82 3.54
CA LEU A 239 -9.89 4.81 4.33
C LEU A 239 -10.24 6.07 3.52
N ARG A 240 -9.57 6.29 2.38
CA ARG A 240 -9.68 7.54 1.64
C ARG A 240 -11.06 7.73 1.03
N GLU A 241 -11.64 6.69 0.46
CA GLU A 241 -12.98 6.79 -0.16
C GLU A 241 -14.05 7.14 0.86
N GLU A 242 -13.88 6.71 2.12
CA GLU A 242 -14.79 7.06 3.21
C GLU A 242 -14.61 8.51 3.67
N PHE A 243 -13.38 9.03 3.60
CA PHE A 243 -13.02 10.29 4.20
C PHE A 243 -13.06 11.48 3.22
N PHE A 244 -12.58 11.27 2.00
CA PHE A 244 -12.32 12.31 1.02
C PHE A 244 -13.26 12.24 -0.19
N GLU A 245 -13.54 13.41 -0.74
CA GLU A 245 -13.92 13.63 -2.12
C GLU A 245 -12.67 14.05 -2.93
N VAL A 246 -12.68 13.76 -4.23
CA VAL A 246 -11.59 14.11 -5.14
C VAL A 246 -11.98 15.33 -5.94
N ALA A 247 -11.14 16.36 -5.90
CA ALA A 247 -11.20 17.53 -6.76
C ALA A 247 -9.95 17.61 -7.64
N TRP A 248 -10.00 18.43 -8.68
CA TRP A 248 -8.87 18.72 -9.55
C TRP A 248 -8.58 20.21 -9.49
N ARG A 249 -7.33 20.56 -9.21
CA ARG A 249 -6.88 21.95 -9.13
C ARG A 249 -6.00 22.28 -10.31
N ALA A 250 -6.25 23.43 -10.94
CA ALA A 250 -5.36 23.97 -11.96
C ALA A 250 -4.09 24.55 -11.29
N PRO A 251 -2.95 24.64 -12.00
CA PRO A 251 -1.79 25.36 -11.52
C PRO A 251 -2.13 26.80 -11.12
N GLU A 252 -1.44 27.35 -10.12
CA GLU A 252 -1.63 28.74 -9.71
C GLU A 252 -1.30 29.74 -10.83
N GLY A 253 -2.15 30.76 -10.99
CA GLY A 253 -2.02 31.83 -11.99
C GLY A 253 -3.17 31.84 -13.00
N ASP A 254 -3.29 32.92 -13.78
CA ASP A 254 -4.19 32.99 -14.94
C ASP A 254 -3.63 32.12 -16.08
N VAL A 255 -3.68 30.81 -15.88
CA VAL A 255 -3.31 29.83 -16.91
C VAL A 255 -4.59 29.50 -17.68
N GLU A 256 -4.63 29.90 -18.95
CA GLU A 256 -5.67 29.43 -19.86
C GLU A 256 -5.61 27.90 -19.89
N ALA A 257 -6.69 27.23 -19.49
CA ALA A 257 -6.73 25.78 -19.41
C ALA A 257 -6.57 25.19 -20.82
N THR A 258 -5.38 24.70 -21.11
CA THR A 258 -5.04 24.04 -22.37
C THR A 258 -4.85 22.53 -22.14
N TRP A 259 -4.68 21.77 -23.21
CA TRP A 259 -4.34 20.35 -23.15
C TRP A 259 -2.98 20.07 -22.47
N ALA A 260 -2.16 21.10 -22.23
CA ALA A 260 -0.87 21.03 -21.54
C ALA A 260 -0.95 21.52 -20.08
N THR A 261 -2.13 21.88 -19.57
CA THR A 261 -2.29 22.29 -18.17
C THR A 261 -2.28 21.06 -17.26
N ASP A 262 -1.25 20.95 -16.43
CA ASP A 262 -1.12 19.88 -15.44
C ASP A 262 -2.06 20.13 -14.26
N PHE A 263 -3.20 19.44 -14.24
CA PHE A 263 -4.12 19.48 -13.10
C PHE A 263 -3.61 18.57 -11.98
N GLU A 264 -3.56 19.11 -10.76
CA GLU A 264 -3.22 18.35 -9.57
C GLU A 264 -4.47 17.72 -8.96
N ARG A 265 -4.38 16.44 -8.58
CA ARG A 265 -5.44 15.74 -7.85
C ARG A 265 -5.41 16.16 -6.39
N VAL A 266 -6.50 16.74 -5.92
CA VAL A 266 -6.67 17.23 -4.54
C VAL A 266 -7.74 16.41 -3.83
N TYR A 267 -7.51 16.12 -2.56
CA TYR A 267 -8.41 15.38 -1.69
C TYR A 267 -8.96 16.30 -0.61
N THR A 268 -10.28 16.44 -0.55
CA THR A 268 -10.97 17.31 0.42
C THR A 268 -11.92 16.48 1.28
N PRO A 269 -12.02 16.73 2.60
CA PRO A 269 -12.97 16.00 3.44
C PRO A 269 -14.38 16.10 2.86
N ARG A 270 -15.13 14.98 2.85
CA ARG A 270 -16.47 14.93 2.27
C ARG A 270 -17.40 16.02 2.81
N GLN A 271 -18.18 16.63 1.91
CA GLN A 271 -19.10 17.74 2.22
C GLN A 271 -20.44 17.28 2.82
N GLY A 272 -20.69 15.97 2.90
CA GLY A 272 -21.85 15.36 3.59
C GLY A 272 -21.80 15.54 5.12
N PRO A 273 -22.43 14.68 5.95
CA PRO A 273 -22.20 14.78 7.38
C PRO A 273 -20.67 14.66 7.56
N HIS A 274 -20.05 15.68 8.16
CA HIS A 274 -18.62 15.88 8.01
C HIS A 274 -17.83 15.01 8.98
N TRP A 275 -16.81 14.34 8.46
CA TRP A 275 -15.73 13.84 9.31
C TRP A 275 -15.01 15.02 9.96
N ARG A 276 -14.76 14.92 11.27
CA ARG A 276 -14.00 15.93 12.00
C ARG A 276 -12.60 15.41 12.26
N ILE A 277 -11.60 16.22 11.94
CA ILE A 277 -10.20 15.99 12.31
C ILE A 277 -9.88 16.96 13.44
N LEU A 278 -9.47 16.41 14.57
CA LEU A 278 -9.04 17.20 15.71
C LEU A 278 -7.54 17.01 15.90
N LEU A 279 -6.79 18.10 16.01
CA LEU A 279 -5.41 18.10 16.48
C LEU A 279 -5.42 18.54 17.94
N ASN A 280 -4.99 17.67 18.86
CA ASN A 280 -4.98 17.91 20.30
C ASN A 280 -6.35 18.41 20.83
N GLY A 281 -7.43 17.83 20.32
CA GLY A 281 -8.80 18.17 20.70
C GLY A 281 -9.39 19.42 20.03
N LYS A 282 -8.64 20.11 19.16
CA LYS A 282 -9.11 21.29 18.41
C LYS A 282 -9.40 20.92 16.96
N GLU A 283 -10.58 21.30 16.47
CA GLU A 283 -10.99 21.00 15.11
C GLU A 283 -10.19 21.80 14.07
N VAL A 284 -9.43 21.09 13.23
CA VAL A 284 -8.42 21.71 12.35
C VAL A 284 -9.03 22.70 11.35
N ARG A 285 -10.29 22.49 10.95
CA ARG A 285 -11.06 23.40 10.08
C ARG A 285 -11.08 24.83 10.60
N TYR A 286 -11.09 25.02 11.91
CA TYR A 286 -11.20 26.33 12.56
C TYR A 286 -9.90 26.81 13.19
N TYR A 287 -8.86 25.96 13.22
CA TYR A 287 -7.66 26.19 14.00
C TYR A 287 -6.36 26.05 13.20
N GLY A 288 -6.33 26.44 11.92
CA GLY A 288 -5.10 26.52 11.12
C GLY A 288 -5.01 25.55 9.94
N GLY A 289 -6.03 24.71 9.73
CA GLY A 289 -6.10 23.81 8.59
C GLY A 289 -5.06 22.68 8.66
N PHE A 290 -4.68 22.16 7.49
CA PHE A 290 -3.65 21.12 7.38
C PHE A 290 -2.22 21.66 7.38
N ASP A 291 -2.02 22.97 7.23
CA ASP A 291 -0.69 23.60 7.25
C ASP A 291 -0.17 23.83 8.68
N GLN A 292 -0.92 23.42 9.71
CA GLN A 292 -0.47 23.53 11.09
C GLN A 292 0.82 22.73 11.31
N PRO A 293 1.82 23.31 12.01
CA PRO A 293 3.00 22.56 12.42
C PRO A 293 2.61 21.49 13.43
N ILE A 294 3.24 20.32 13.32
CA ILE A 294 3.08 19.21 14.27
C ILE A 294 4.25 19.17 15.27
N HIS A 295 3.96 18.64 16.45
CA HIS A 295 4.93 18.53 17.54
C HIS A 295 4.95 17.11 18.09
N ASP A 296 6.04 16.79 18.80
CA ASP A 296 6.17 15.50 19.47
C ASP A 296 5.06 15.29 20.51
N GLY A 297 4.43 14.12 20.46
CA GLY A 297 3.31 13.75 21.32
C GLY A 297 1.95 14.26 20.87
N ASP A 298 1.85 14.93 19.70
CA ASP A 298 0.56 15.38 19.18
C ASP A 298 -0.40 14.20 18.91
N VAL A 299 -1.69 14.48 19.08
CA VAL A 299 -2.76 13.51 18.85
C VAL A 299 -3.72 14.02 17.79
N ILE A 300 -3.84 13.28 16.70
CA ILE A 300 -4.80 13.49 15.62
C ILE A 300 -5.97 12.53 15.86
N ALA A 301 -7.19 13.04 15.94
CA ALA A 301 -8.38 12.22 16.15
C ALA A 301 -9.38 12.37 14.99
N PHE A 302 -9.80 11.24 14.42
CA PHE A 302 -10.76 11.17 13.31
C PHE A 302 -12.14 10.75 13.82
N PHE A 303 -13.07 11.71 13.91
CA PHE A 303 -14.42 11.44 14.39
C PHE A 303 -15.41 11.25 13.24
N PRO A 304 -16.29 10.23 13.34
CA PRO A 304 -17.33 10.04 12.37
C PRO A 304 -18.27 11.25 12.35
N PRO A 305 -18.98 11.42 11.24
CA PRO A 305 -20.01 12.43 11.17
C PRO A 305 -21.05 12.27 12.28
N GLY A 306 -21.49 13.40 12.84
CA GLY A 306 -22.63 13.42 13.75
C GLY A 306 -23.87 12.83 13.08
N ARG A 307 -24.66 12.06 13.85
CA ARG A 307 -25.97 11.58 13.41
C ARG A 307 -26.97 12.73 13.31
#